data_AF-A0A839AT68-F1
#
_entry.id   AF-A0A839AT68-F1
#
_cell.length_a   1.000
_cell.length_b   1.000
_cell.length_c   1.000
_cell.angle_alpha   90.00
_cell.angle_beta   90.00
_cell.angle_gamma   90.00
#
_symmetry.space_group_name_H-M   'P 1'
#
loop_
_entity.id
_entity.type
_entity.pdbx_description
1 polymer ?
#
loop_
_entity_poly.entity_id
_entity_poly.type
_entity_poly.pdbx_seq_one_letter_code
_entity_poly.pdbx_strand_id
1 'polypeptide(L)'
;TTAGGTISFDPLTGEMSYTPLAGEEGTTVTVEYQVCNTAVSPAVCATSIVTITVQVDTDGDRIIDTDDLDDDNDGIPDSAEGTGDTDGDGILDSLDLDSDNDGILDVDEGGNGDLDTNGDGVIDSNDSGFSDSNGDGQADSSVDTNEEPDTDGDDVPDYQDLDSDNDGMNDVIEGGNAASDANGDGVIDSNDTNGGDNDGDGISDSVDVDDNNFGEGNGGEVNTVDTDGDGVSDYQDLDSDDDGVNDVEEGGNSDTDGDGQVDNSQADTDGDGIADSVDGLDGHGDANDPDNDSDPTDPDSGGNGVVGDSGADTDGDGIPDSVDGLDGFGDLISKGNKNSINGYPNPAVKEIKLPAKFEGKEFKILNTLGSVVDEGKVSNFQISIKKLGKGVYFLKIKEYKPFKFIKS
;
A
#
# COMPACT_ATOMS: atom_id res chain seq x y z
N THR A 1 29.67 7.89 33.21
CA THR A 1 28.29 7.49 32.90
C THR A 1 27.91 8.09 31.57
N THR A 2 27.46 7.26 30.63
CA THR A 2 26.82 7.70 29.37
C THR A 2 25.30 7.57 29.44
N ALA A 3 24.77 6.78 30.38
CA ALA A 3 23.34 6.68 30.66
C ALA A 3 22.75 8.06 31.01
N GLY A 4 21.78 8.50 30.23
CA GLY A 4 20.97 9.71 30.43
C GLY A 4 19.72 9.46 31.27
N GLY A 5 19.24 8.21 31.29
CA GLY A 5 18.02 7.79 31.99
C GLY A 5 18.09 7.76 33.51
N THR A 6 17.03 7.23 34.12
CA THR A 6 16.87 7.18 35.57
C THR A 6 17.50 5.92 36.14
N ILE A 7 18.44 6.09 37.07
CA ILE A 7 19.09 4.99 37.79
C ILE A 7 18.56 4.93 39.22
N SER A 8 18.12 3.75 39.65
CA SER A 8 17.74 3.48 41.05
C SER A 8 18.50 2.29 41.62
N PHE A 9 18.69 2.29 42.94
CA PHE A 9 19.31 1.19 43.66
C PHE A 9 18.45 0.80 44.84
N ASP A 10 18.14 -0.49 44.98
CA ASP A 10 17.56 -1.03 46.19
C ASP A 10 18.63 -1.05 47.31
N PRO A 11 18.44 -0.31 48.42
CA PRO A 11 19.45 -0.19 49.48
C PRO A 11 19.58 -1.46 50.34
N LEU A 12 18.65 -2.41 50.23
CA LEU A 12 18.62 -3.67 50.97
C LEU A 12 19.24 -4.82 50.14
N THR A 13 18.90 -4.92 48.86
CA THR A 13 19.40 -5.99 47.98
C THR A 13 20.65 -5.58 47.20
N GLY A 14 20.84 -4.29 46.94
CA GLY A 14 21.88 -3.77 46.06
C GLY A 14 21.57 -3.93 44.57
N GLU A 15 20.33 -4.30 44.23
CA GLU A 15 19.83 -4.37 42.87
C GLU A 15 19.79 -2.98 42.25
N MET A 16 20.22 -2.87 40.99
CA MET A 16 20.20 -1.64 40.22
C MET A 16 19.13 -1.77 39.15
N SER A 17 18.28 -0.75 39.02
CA SER A 17 17.32 -0.64 37.92
C SER A 17 17.67 0.60 37.12
N TYR A 18 17.55 0.48 35.80
CA TYR A 18 17.73 1.55 34.85
C TYR A 18 16.48 1.69 34.00
N THR A 19 16.00 2.92 33.86
CA THR A 19 14.96 3.30 32.91
C THR A 19 15.61 4.22 31.89
N PRO A 20 15.80 3.76 30.63
CA PRO A 20 16.38 4.57 29.55
C PRO A 20 15.58 5.85 29.28
N LEU A 21 16.20 6.79 28.55
CA LEU A 21 15.48 7.85 27.84
C LEU A 21 15.19 7.37 26.41
N ALA A 22 14.14 7.91 25.79
CA ALA A 22 13.96 7.82 24.35
C ALA A 22 15.23 8.31 23.61
N GLY A 23 15.59 7.61 22.55
CA GLY A 23 16.84 7.73 21.80
C GLY A 23 18.05 7.01 22.43
N GLU A 24 17.84 6.16 23.45
CA GLU A 24 18.88 5.26 23.97
C GLU A 24 18.71 3.81 23.50
N GLU A 25 17.58 3.49 22.88
CA GLU A 25 17.24 2.23 22.21
C GLU A 25 18.34 1.83 21.22
N GLY A 26 18.66 0.55 21.16
CA GLY A 26 19.78 0.02 20.35
C GLY A 26 21.19 0.45 20.81
N THR A 27 21.31 1.34 21.80
CA THR A 27 22.61 1.85 22.26
C THR A 27 23.17 1.09 23.47
N THR A 28 24.49 1.22 23.64
CA THR A 28 25.15 0.76 24.86
C THR A 28 25.48 1.93 25.79
N VAL A 29 24.81 1.96 26.93
CA VAL A 29 25.03 2.97 27.98
C VAL A 29 25.89 2.43 29.12
N THR A 30 26.54 3.33 29.83
CA THR A 30 27.42 3.01 30.96
C THR A 30 27.01 3.73 32.22
N VAL A 31 26.96 3.02 33.33
CA VAL A 31 26.69 3.55 34.67
C VAL A 31 27.92 3.39 35.55
N GLU A 32 28.54 4.50 35.96
CA GLU A 32 29.61 4.50 36.95
C GLU A 32 29.02 4.64 38.36
N TYR A 33 29.30 3.68 39.25
CA TYR A 33 28.84 3.71 40.62
C TYR A 33 29.98 3.48 41.61
N GLN A 34 29.81 4.00 42.84
CA GLN A 34 30.80 3.89 43.90
C GLN A 34 30.23 3.26 45.17
N VAL A 35 30.95 2.30 45.72
CA VAL A 35 30.62 1.63 46.99
C VAL A 35 31.66 2.02 48.04
N CYS A 36 31.21 2.55 49.19
CA CYS A 36 32.07 3.03 50.27
C CYS A 36 31.90 2.24 51.56
N ASN A 37 33.01 1.82 52.17
CA ASN A 37 33.04 1.38 53.57
C ASN A 37 33.12 2.62 54.48
N THR A 38 31.99 2.98 55.08
CA THR A 38 31.85 4.15 55.97
C THR A 38 32.16 3.85 57.43
N ALA A 39 32.43 2.58 57.79
CA ALA A 39 32.78 2.19 59.15
C ALA A 39 34.23 2.56 59.54
N VAL A 40 35.03 3.06 58.60
CA VAL A 40 36.43 3.48 58.79
C VAL A 40 36.62 4.96 58.48
N SER A 41 37.63 5.60 59.07
CA SER A 41 37.94 7.02 58.86
C SER A 41 39.41 7.20 58.44
N PRO A 42 39.69 7.72 57.23
CA PRO A 42 38.71 8.12 56.20
C PRO A 42 37.96 6.91 55.60
N ALA A 43 36.76 7.15 55.04
CA ALA A 43 36.02 6.13 54.33
C ALA A 43 36.84 5.61 53.14
N VAL A 44 36.73 4.32 52.86
CA VAL A 44 37.43 3.68 51.74
C VAL A 44 36.39 3.29 50.70
N CYS A 45 36.54 3.78 49.48
CA CYS A 45 35.58 3.56 48.40
C CYS A 45 36.21 2.82 47.21
N ALA A 46 35.38 2.07 46.49
CA ALA A 46 35.71 1.45 45.21
C ALA A 46 34.68 1.87 44.17
N THR A 47 35.15 2.17 42.96
CA THR A 47 34.29 2.54 41.83
C THR A 47 34.22 1.37 40.85
N SER A 48 33.07 1.17 40.21
CA SER A 48 32.84 0.18 39.17
C SER A 48 31.95 0.77 38.07
N ILE A 49 32.01 0.17 36.88
CA ILE A 49 31.20 0.54 35.73
C ILE A 49 30.29 -0.65 35.40
N VAL A 50 29.00 -0.38 35.23
CA VAL A 50 28.05 -1.30 34.60
C VAL A 50 27.86 -0.85 33.15
N THR A 51 27.85 -1.79 32.23
CA THR A 51 27.49 -1.56 30.83
C THR A 51 26.12 -2.18 30.62
N ILE A 52 25.21 -1.44 30.01
CA ILE A 52 23.83 -1.82 29.74
C ILE A 52 23.63 -1.64 28.24
N THR A 53 23.17 -2.67 27.56
CA THR A 53 22.63 -2.56 26.20
C THR A 53 21.14 -2.35 26.37
N VAL A 54 20.63 -1.26 25.81
CA VAL A 54 19.21 -1.02 25.68
C VAL A 54 18.81 -1.74 24.40
N GLN A 55 17.85 -2.64 24.49
CA GLN A 55 17.30 -3.32 23.31
C GLN A 55 16.37 -2.34 22.59
N VAL A 56 16.17 -2.55 21.30
CA VAL A 56 15.12 -1.87 20.53
C VAL A 56 13.80 -2.63 20.79
N ASP A 57 12.71 -1.91 20.61
CA ASP A 57 11.29 -2.22 20.88
C ASP A 57 10.57 -1.14 20.05
N THR A 58 10.48 -1.38 18.73
CA THR A 58 10.13 -0.39 17.70
C THR A 58 8.72 0.15 17.90
N ASP A 59 7.73 -0.74 17.94
CA ASP A 59 6.32 -0.43 18.21
C ASP A 59 5.99 -0.03 19.68
N GLY A 60 6.91 -0.31 20.62
CA GLY A 60 6.74 -0.02 22.04
C GLY A 60 5.75 -0.94 22.79
N ASP A 61 5.44 -2.13 22.27
CA ASP A 61 4.50 -3.08 22.87
C ASP A 61 5.08 -3.79 24.13
N ARG A 62 6.41 -3.67 24.33
CA ARG A 62 7.26 -4.23 25.41
C ARG A 62 7.74 -5.65 25.18
N ILE A 63 7.63 -6.16 23.98
CA ILE A 63 8.46 -7.23 23.44
C ILE A 63 9.72 -6.52 22.92
N ILE A 64 10.71 -7.26 22.45
CA ILE A 64 11.93 -6.65 21.92
C ILE A 64 12.08 -7.22 20.54
N ASP A 65 12.58 -6.45 19.59
CA ASP A 65 12.53 -6.84 18.17
C ASP A 65 13.04 -8.28 17.94
N THR A 66 14.15 -8.61 18.60
CA THR A 66 14.76 -9.96 18.49
C THR A 66 13.91 -11.15 18.99
N ASP A 67 12.88 -10.89 19.78
CA ASP A 67 11.93 -11.85 20.33
C ASP A 67 10.48 -11.59 19.82
N ASP A 68 10.26 -10.52 19.05
CA ASP A 68 9.01 -10.19 18.38
C ASP A 68 8.81 -11.01 17.10
N LEU A 69 7.60 -11.01 16.55
CA LEU A 69 7.29 -11.59 15.25
C LEU A 69 6.79 -10.57 14.22
N ASP A 70 6.54 -9.35 14.67
CA ASP A 70 5.90 -8.23 13.97
C ASP A 70 6.40 -6.96 14.71
N ASP A 71 7.60 -6.51 14.34
CA ASP A 71 8.41 -5.54 15.10
C ASP A 71 7.81 -4.10 15.13
N ASP A 72 7.04 -3.72 14.11
CA ASP A 72 6.32 -2.44 13.95
C ASP A 72 4.80 -2.56 14.20
N ASN A 73 4.26 -3.78 14.24
CA ASN A 73 2.87 -4.08 14.55
C ASN A 73 1.87 -3.59 13.50
N ASP A 74 2.29 -3.46 12.24
CA ASP A 74 1.42 -3.16 11.10
C ASP A 74 0.51 -4.36 10.71
N GLY A 75 0.81 -5.55 11.24
CA GLY A 75 0.09 -6.79 11.04
C GLY A 75 0.75 -7.78 10.09
N ILE A 76 1.77 -7.35 9.35
CA ILE A 76 2.62 -8.15 8.49
C ILE A 76 3.79 -8.67 9.35
N PRO A 77 4.07 -9.99 9.36
CA PRO A 77 5.15 -10.50 10.20
C PRO A 77 6.53 -10.24 9.55
N ASP A 78 7.60 -9.97 10.34
CA ASP A 78 8.97 -9.72 9.82
C ASP A 78 9.50 -10.81 8.87
N SER A 79 8.93 -12.02 8.97
CA SER A 79 9.28 -13.14 8.09
C SER A 79 8.75 -13.03 6.66
N ALA A 80 7.71 -12.22 6.43
CA ALA A 80 7.12 -11.88 5.15
C ALA A 80 7.87 -10.72 4.50
N GLU A 81 8.02 -9.59 5.21
CA GLU A 81 8.73 -8.38 4.77
C GLU A 81 10.24 -8.65 4.60
N GLY A 82 10.81 -9.44 5.50
CA GLY A 82 12.14 -10.01 5.34
C GLY A 82 13.24 -9.15 5.93
N THR A 83 14.14 -8.64 5.10
CA THR A 83 15.29 -7.84 5.56
C THR A 83 15.64 -6.75 4.55
N GLY A 84 14.65 -6.33 3.77
CA GLY A 84 14.76 -5.26 2.79
C GLY A 84 14.83 -3.89 3.45
N ASP A 85 14.75 -2.90 2.60
CA ASP A 85 14.82 -1.46 2.82
C ASP A 85 14.39 -0.94 1.43
N THR A 86 13.09 -1.07 1.15
CA THR A 86 12.50 -0.99 -0.19
C THR A 86 12.67 0.41 -0.77
N ASP A 87 12.34 1.44 0.01
CA ASP A 87 12.49 2.84 -0.35
C ASP A 87 13.94 3.39 -0.18
N GLY A 88 14.79 2.70 0.58
CA GLY A 88 16.18 3.08 0.80
C GLY A 88 16.40 4.20 1.83
N ASP A 89 15.44 4.49 2.71
CA ASP A 89 15.55 5.53 3.74
C ASP A 89 16.49 5.12 4.91
N GLY A 90 16.74 3.81 5.05
CA GLY A 90 17.62 3.19 6.03
C GLY A 90 16.93 2.68 7.30
N ILE A 91 15.61 2.72 7.36
CA ILE A 91 14.73 1.83 8.13
C ILE A 91 14.66 0.50 7.36
N LEU A 92 14.32 -0.60 8.03
CA LEU A 92 14.13 -1.88 7.32
C LEU A 92 12.64 -2.08 7.23
N ASP A 93 12.14 -2.65 6.14
CA ASP A 93 10.69 -2.92 5.94
C ASP A 93 10.01 -3.41 7.22
N SER A 94 10.59 -4.41 7.90
CA SER A 94 10.10 -4.94 9.19
C SER A 94 10.26 -4.02 10.41
N LEU A 95 10.43 -2.73 10.23
CA LEU A 95 10.50 -1.69 11.27
C LEU A 95 9.85 -0.40 10.76
N ASP A 96 9.23 -0.46 9.59
CA ASP A 96 8.73 0.63 8.76
C ASP A 96 7.21 0.51 8.69
N LEU A 97 6.49 1.63 8.69
CA LEU A 97 5.03 1.60 8.57
C LEU A 97 4.55 1.91 7.14
N ASP A 98 5.46 2.26 6.24
CA ASP A 98 5.25 2.66 4.85
C ASP A 98 6.52 2.27 4.05
N SER A 99 6.68 0.96 3.84
CA SER A 99 7.93 0.32 3.40
C SER A 99 8.48 0.85 2.07
N ASP A 100 7.61 1.26 1.15
CA ASP A 100 7.99 1.84 -0.14
C ASP A 100 7.79 3.37 -0.19
N ASN A 101 7.32 3.96 0.91
CA ASN A 101 7.17 5.39 1.17
C ASN A 101 6.28 6.09 0.14
N ASP A 102 5.24 5.42 -0.33
CA ASP A 102 4.28 5.94 -1.29
C ASP A 102 3.16 6.78 -0.60
N GLY A 103 3.10 6.70 0.73
CA GLY A 103 2.15 7.37 1.60
C GLY A 103 0.87 6.59 1.85
N ILE A 104 0.77 5.33 1.45
CA ILE A 104 -0.22 4.34 1.87
C ILE A 104 0.49 3.44 2.88
N LEU A 105 -0.17 3.09 3.99
CA LEU A 105 0.51 2.36 5.05
C LEU A 105 0.49 0.84 4.81
N ASP A 106 1.56 0.16 5.21
CA ASP A 106 1.70 -1.30 5.07
C ASP A 106 0.53 -2.06 5.71
N VAL A 107 -0.03 -1.53 6.82
CA VAL A 107 -1.24 -2.11 7.43
C VAL A 107 -2.43 -2.16 6.46
N ASP A 108 -2.61 -1.15 5.61
CA ASP A 108 -3.68 -1.08 4.62
C ASP A 108 -3.37 -1.98 3.42
N GLU A 109 -2.16 -1.92 2.89
CA GLU A 109 -1.72 -2.65 1.69
C GLU A 109 -1.51 -4.14 1.94
N GLY A 110 -1.02 -4.50 3.13
CA GLY A 110 -1.03 -5.86 3.67
C GLY A 110 -2.43 -6.42 3.91
N GLY A 111 -3.49 -5.61 3.70
CA GLY A 111 -4.88 -6.02 3.80
C GLY A 111 -5.38 -6.14 5.24
N ASN A 112 -4.69 -5.51 6.18
CA ASN A 112 -4.98 -5.51 7.61
C ASN A 112 -5.64 -4.21 8.11
N GLY A 113 -5.85 -3.20 7.25
CA GLY A 113 -6.44 -1.90 7.62
C GLY A 113 -7.77 -1.96 8.38
N ASP A 114 -8.60 -2.99 8.13
CA ASP A 114 -9.84 -3.25 8.88
C ASP A 114 -9.61 -3.54 10.39
N LEU A 115 -8.37 -3.89 10.77
CA LEU A 115 -7.92 -4.20 12.13
C LEU A 115 -7.33 -2.97 12.84
N ASP A 116 -6.69 -2.06 12.11
CA ASP A 116 -6.33 -0.73 12.59
C ASP A 116 -7.57 0.18 12.58
N THR A 117 -8.29 0.14 13.70
CA THR A 117 -9.49 0.95 13.91
C THR A 117 -9.19 2.37 14.40
N ASN A 118 -7.93 2.68 14.71
CA ASN A 118 -7.43 4.01 15.04
C ASN A 118 -7.16 4.82 13.79
N GLY A 119 -6.69 4.15 12.73
CA GLY A 119 -5.90 4.78 11.68
C GLY A 119 -4.66 5.40 12.31
N ASP A 120 -3.81 4.61 12.97
CA ASP A 120 -2.49 5.07 13.40
C ASP A 120 -1.34 4.19 12.90
N GLY A 121 -1.60 3.33 11.90
CA GLY A 121 -0.61 2.48 11.26
C GLY A 121 -0.33 1.18 12.01
N VAL A 122 -0.76 1.08 13.28
CA VAL A 122 -0.39 -0.03 14.17
C VAL A 122 -1.62 -0.75 14.70
N ILE A 123 -1.58 -2.08 14.73
CA ILE A 123 -2.65 -2.94 15.24
C ILE A 123 -2.38 -3.25 16.71
N ASP A 124 -2.86 -2.40 17.62
CA ASP A 124 -2.46 -2.48 19.02
C ASP A 124 -3.66 -2.53 20.01
N SER A 125 -3.34 -2.38 21.31
CA SER A 125 -4.35 -2.40 22.37
C SER A 125 -5.37 -1.24 22.36
N ASN A 126 -5.14 -0.23 21.53
CA ASN A 126 -6.07 0.88 21.28
C ASN A 126 -7.16 0.46 20.27
N ASP A 127 -6.93 -0.64 19.54
CA ASP A 127 -7.84 -1.11 18.51
C ASP A 127 -9.02 -1.96 18.98
N SER A 128 -10.13 -1.73 18.29
CA SER A 128 -11.43 -2.33 18.57
C SER A 128 -11.53 -3.76 18.05
N GLY A 129 -10.88 -4.68 18.74
CA GLY A 129 -10.88 -6.08 18.31
C GLY A 129 -9.59 -6.79 18.62
N PHE A 130 -8.54 -6.02 18.88
CA PHE A 130 -7.20 -6.49 19.17
C PHE A 130 -7.15 -7.60 20.23
N SER A 131 -6.32 -8.58 19.93
CA SER A 131 -6.00 -9.70 20.79
C SER A 131 -4.67 -10.29 20.36
N ASP A 132 -3.67 -10.24 21.23
CA ASP A 132 -2.54 -11.16 21.20
C ASP A 132 -2.67 -12.12 22.40
N SER A 133 -3.12 -13.34 22.14
CA SER A 133 -3.26 -14.37 23.16
C SER A 133 -1.94 -15.09 23.48
N ASN A 134 -0.96 -15.01 22.56
CA ASN A 134 0.32 -15.70 22.60
C ASN A 134 1.33 -14.95 23.45
N GLY A 135 1.26 -13.62 23.42
CA GLY A 135 2.35 -12.76 23.84
C GLY A 135 3.53 -12.83 22.87
N ASP A 136 3.28 -12.90 21.56
CA ASP A 136 4.32 -12.95 20.52
C ASP A 136 4.36 -11.72 19.61
N GLY A 137 3.68 -10.64 19.99
CA GLY A 137 3.74 -9.32 19.36
C GLY A 137 2.68 -9.18 18.28
N GLN A 138 2.70 -10.10 17.31
CA GLN A 138 1.69 -10.13 16.24
C GLN A 138 0.25 -10.30 16.75
N ALA A 139 -0.67 -9.50 16.22
CA ALA A 139 -2.09 -9.63 16.51
C ALA A 139 -2.67 -10.99 16.04
N ASP A 140 -3.41 -11.70 16.89
CA ASP A 140 -3.99 -13.03 16.57
C ASP A 140 -4.88 -13.00 15.30
N SER A 141 -5.41 -11.81 14.95
CA SER A 141 -6.28 -11.58 13.79
C SER A 141 -5.54 -11.19 12.52
N SER A 142 -4.33 -10.62 12.60
CA SER A 142 -3.50 -10.25 11.45
C SER A 142 -2.71 -11.43 10.92
N VAL A 143 -2.49 -12.49 11.73
CA VAL A 143 -1.83 -13.72 11.29
C VAL A 143 -2.51 -14.28 10.02
N ASP A 144 -1.98 -13.94 8.85
CA ASP A 144 -2.52 -14.44 7.61
C ASP A 144 -2.07 -15.90 7.40
N THR A 145 -3.00 -16.67 6.86
CA THR A 145 -2.72 -18.01 6.34
C THR A 145 -2.74 -18.06 4.81
N ASN A 146 -2.97 -16.92 4.16
CA ASN A 146 -2.74 -16.69 2.75
C ASN A 146 -1.37 -16.04 2.54
N GLU A 147 -1.06 -15.78 1.28
CA GLU A 147 0.10 -15.02 0.83
C GLU A 147 -0.32 -13.54 0.93
N GLU A 148 0.60 -12.65 1.28
CA GLU A 148 0.34 -11.21 1.35
C GLU A 148 -0.25 -10.70 0.01
N PRO A 149 -1.00 -9.59 0.01
CA PRO A 149 -1.49 -8.97 -1.22
C PRO A 149 -0.37 -8.76 -2.23
N ASP A 150 -0.71 -9.03 -3.48
CA ASP A 150 0.14 -9.02 -4.68
C ASP A 150 -0.88 -8.89 -5.82
N THR A 151 -1.28 -7.64 -6.06
CA THR A 151 -2.45 -7.29 -6.86
C THR A 151 -2.18 -7.57 -8.33
N ASP A 152 -0.99 -7.24 -8.82
CA ASP A 152 -0.62 -7.43 -10.21
C ASP A 152 -0.10 -8.86 -10.53
N GLY A 153 0.39 -9.60 -9.52
CA GLY A 153 0.90 -10.96 -9.64
C GLY A 153 2.35 -11.09 -10.11
N ASP A 154 3.22 -10.10 -9.85
CA ASP A 154 4.62 -10.09 -10.26
C ASP A 154 5.62 -10.68 -9.24
N ASP A 155 5.10 -11.12 -8.09
CA ASP A 155 5.83 -11.64 -6.92
C ASP A 155 6.47 -10.54 -6.01
N VAL A 156 6.13 -9.25 -6.18
CA VAL A 156 6.33 -8.16 -5.21
C VAL A 156 5.01 -7.93 -4.47
N PRO A 157 5.00 -7.94 -3.11
CA PRO A 157 3.78 -7.62 -2.37
C PRO A 157 3.41 -6.14 -2.49
N ASP A 158 2.11 -5.82 -2.44
CA ASP A 158 1.59 -4.44 -2.59
C ASP A 158 2.34 -3.43 -1.70
N TYR A 159 2.56 -3.74 -0.41
CA TYR A 159 3.29 -2.88 0.55
C TYR A 159 4.80 -2.70 0.25
N GLN A 160 5.31 -3.22 -0.87
CA GLN A 160 6.69 -3.05 -1.32
C GLN A 160 6.75 -2.71 -2.82
N ASP A 161 5.62 -2.36 -3.43
CA ASP A 161 5.43 -2.19 -4.85
C ASP A 161 4.93 -0.78 -5.15
N LEU A 162 5.74 0.03 -5.83
CA LEU A 162 5.38 1.41 -6.16
C LEU A 162 4.26 1.54 -7.21
N ASP A 163 3.82 0.45 -7.84
CA ASP A 163 2.72 0.38 -8.81
C ASP A 163 1.99 -0.97 -8.64
N SER A 164 1.27 -1.11 -7.51
CA SER A 164 0.70 -2.36 -7.00
C SER A 164 -0.17 -3.12 -7.99
N ASP A 165 -0.79 -2.44 -8.95
CA ASP A 165 -1.63 -3.06 -9.96
C ASP A 165 -1.03 -3.09 -11.38
N ASN A 166 0.10 -2.41 -11.56
CA ASN A 166 0.93 -2.34 -12.76
C ASN A 166 0.18 -1.76 -13.97
N ASP A 167 -0.71 -0.78 -13.72
CA ASP A 167 -1.42 -0.03 -14.75
C ASP A 167 -0.63 1.17 -15.30
N GLY A 168 0.49 1.51 -14.65
CA GLY A 168 1.44 2.52 -15.07
C GLY A 168 1.14 3.93 -14.55
N MET A 169 0.18 4.08 -13.63
CA MET A 169 0.22 5.12 -12.59
C MET A 169 0.90 4.52 -11.35
N ASN A 170 1.46 5.35 -10.46
CA ASN A 170 2.12 4.85 -9.25
C ASN A 170 1.26 5.12 -8.02
N ASP A 171 1.51 4.36 -6.97
CA ASP A 171 0.62 4.30 -5.81
C ASP A 171 0.62 5.65 -5.05
N VAL A 172 1.74 6.39 -5.05
CA VAL A 172 1.79 7.81 -4.62
C VAL A 172 0.73 8.68 -5.29
N ILE A 173 0.52 8.52 -6.60
CA ILE A 173 -0.45 9.33 -7.35
C ILE A 173 -1.87 8.87 -7.03
N GLU A 174 -2.08 7.56 -6.95
CA GLU A 174 -3.39 6.93 -6.78
C GLU A 174 -3.91 7.03 -5.36
N GLY A 175 -3.03 6.91 -4.36
CA GLY A 175 -3.25 7.29 -2.95
C GLY A 175 -3.51 8.79 -2.76
N GLY A 176 -3.35 9.61 -3.80
CA GLY A 176 -3.64 11.04 -3.78
C GLY A 176 -2.50 11.89 -3.21
N ASN A 177 -1.31 11.32 -3.07
CA ASN A 177 -0.12 11.91 -2.47
C ASN A 177 0.83 12.58 -3.49
N ALA A 178 0.45 12.67 -4.76
CA ALA A 178 1.23 13.33 -5.83
C ALA A 178 1.75 14.77 -5.54
N ALA A 179 1.17 15.47 -4.56
CA ALA A 179 1.65 16.79 -4.15
C ALA A 179 2.81 16.75 -3.15
N SER A 180 2.98 15.61 -2.48
CA SER A 180 4.01 15.31 -1.48
C SER A 180 5.29 14.81 -2.18
N ASP A 181 5.16 13.98 -3.22
CA ASP A 181 6.24 13.68 -4.16
C ASP A 181 6.43 14.83 -5.18
N ALA A 182 7.19 15.84 -4.77
CA ALA A 182 7.51 17.00 -5.59
C ALA A 182 8.55 16.71 -6.67
N ASN A 183 9.24 15.58 -6.57
CA ASN A 183 10.37 15.23 -7.41
C ASN A 183 9.95 14.25 -8.53
N GLY A 184 8.83 13.56 -8.35
CA GLY A 184 8.14 12.71 -9.31
C GLY A 184 8.85 11.36 -9.46
N ASP A 185 9.51 10.90 -8.40
CA ASP A 185 10.19 9.60 -8.38
C ASP A 185 9.32 8.49 -7.79
N GLY A 186 8.12 8.78 -7.27
CA GLY A 186 7.23 7.74 -6.74
C GLY A 186 7.55 7.32 -5.31
N VAL A 187 8.46 8.04 -4.62
CA VAL A 187 8.75 7.82 -3.19
C VAL A 187 8.74 9.17 -2.49
N ILE A 188 8.10 9.26 -1.32
CA ILE A 188 7.94 10.51 -0.58
C ILE A 188 9.09 10.68 0.43
N ASP A 189 10.28 11.04 -0.05
CA ASP A 189 11.49 11.02 0.77
C ASP A 189 12.09 12.41 1.11
N SER A 190 13.30 12.39 1.68
CA SER A 190 14.03 13.61 2.06
C SER A 190 14.46 14.53 0.90
N ASN A 191 14.30 14.08 -0.34
CA ASN A 191 14.46 14.88 -1.55
C ASN A 191 13.23 15.75 -1.84
N ASP A 192 12.12 15.50 -1.14
CA ASP A 192 10.85 16.18 -1.28
C ASP A 192 10.61 17.31 -0.29
N THR A 193 9.53 18.04 -0.53
CA THR A 193 9.21 19.22 0.27
C THR A 193 8.57 18.82 1.59
N ASN A 194 9.40 18.77 2.63
CA ASN A 194 9.04 18.24 3.95
C ASN A 194 8.90 16.72 3.98
N GLY A 195 9.57 15.95 3.12
CA GLY A 195 9.63 14.50 3.25
C GLY A 195 10.72 14.02 4.21
N GLY A 196 10.87 14.68 5.37
CA GLY A 196 11.74 14.12 6.41
C GLY A 196 10.98 13.05 7.18
N ASP A 197 11.64 12.29 8.02
CA ASP A 197 10.99 11.46 9.03
C ASP A 197 11.59 11.87 10.39
N ASN A 198 10.77 12.49 11.26
CA ASN A 198 11.24 13.13 12.48
C ASN A 198 11.25 12.20 13.70
N ASP A 199 10.41 11.17 13.76
CA ASP A 199 10.32 10.21 14.85
C ASP A 199 10.90 8.83 14.52
N GLY A 200 11.14 8.52 13.25
CA GLY A 200 11.83 7.30 12.84
C GLY A 200 10.90 6.13 12.67
N ASP A 201 9.67 6.35 12.21
CA ASP A 201 8.65 5.31 12.07
C ASP A 201 8.36 4.88 10.64
N GLY A 202 9.12 5.42 9.68
CA GLY A 202 8.96 5.08 8.27
C GLY A 202 8.07 6.03 7.50
N ILE A 203 7.15 6.72 8.17
CA ILE A 203 6.18 7.60 7.52
C ILE A 203 6.78 8.99 7.31
N SER A 204 6.76 9.46 6.07
CA SER A 204 7.25 10.78 5.72
C SER A 204 6.44 11.92 6.37
N ASP A 205 7.10 12.89 7.04
CA ASP A 205 6.59 14.12 7.70
C ASP A 205 5.54 14.89 6.84
N SER A 206 5.53 14.68 5.53
CA SER A 206 4.61 15.34 4.60
C SER A 206 3.23 14.69 4.50
N VAL A 207 3.16 13.39 4.81
CA VAL A 207 1.95 12.56 4.85
C VAL A 207 1.62 12.11 6.28
N ASP A 208 2.59 12.14 7.20
CA ASP A 208 2.38 11.84 8.62
C ASP A 208 1.58 12.93 9.37
N VAL A 209 0.56 12.49 10.12
CA VAL A 209 -0.32 13.32 10.94
C VAL A 209 0.23 13.59 12.35
N ASP A 210 1.16 12.77 12.86
CA ASP A 210 1.81 12.91 14.17
C ASP A 210 3.34 12.72 14.13
N ASP A 211 4.06 13.64 13.45
CA ASP A 211 5.53 13.67 13.23
C ASP A 211 6.40 13.87 14.49
N ASN A 212 5.98 13.35 15.63
CA ASN A 212 6.73 13.28 16.88
C ASN A 212 6.53 11.97 17.65
N ASN A 213 5.62 11.09 17.24
CA ASN A 213 5.40 9.78 17.84
C ASN A 213 5.15 8.74 16.74
N PHE A 214 5.73 7.55 16.90
CA PHE A 214 5.50 6.38 16.05
C PHE A 214 4.01 6.15 15.71
N GLY A 215 3.72 6.04 14.41
CA GLY A 215 2.41 5.95 13.78
C GLY A 215 1.72 7.30 13.62
N GLU A 216 0.70 7.40 12.76
CA GLU A 216 0.00 8.67 12.46
C GLU A 216 -0.81 9.29 13.64
N GLY A 217 -0.86 8.58 14.76
CA GLY A 217 -1.65 8.93 15.94
C GLY A 217 -3.16 8.76 15.74
N ASN A 218 -3.92 8.74 16.84
CA ASN A 218 -5.34 8.37 16.82
C ASN A 218 -6.20 9.26 15.87
N GLY A 219 -6.60 8.68 14.73
CA GLY A 219 -7.44 9.30 13.72
C GLY A 219 -6.66 9.86 12.53
N GLY A 220 -5.55 9.23 12.15
CA GLY A 220 -4.86 9.36 10.87
C GLY A 220 -5.77 9.08 9.68
N GLU A 221 -5.31 9.46 8.49
CA GLU A 221 -6.08 9.33 7.26
C GLU A 221 -5.78 7.97 6.63
N VAL A 222 -6.83 7.16 6.42
CA VAL A 222 -6.72 5.95 5.61
C VAL A 222 -6.55 6.45 4.17
N ASN A 223 -5.33 6.38 3.63
CA ASN A 223 -4.98 6.88 2.28
C ASN A 223 -5.48 5.94 1.16
N THR A 224 -6.63 5.33 1.37
CA THR A 224 -7.30 4.46 0.40
C THR A 224 -8.28 5.29 -0.43
N VAL A 225 -7.79 5.97 -1.46
CA VAL A 225 -8.66 6.57 -2.47
C VAL A 225 -9.44 5.45 -3.17
N ASP A 226 -10.74 5.67 -3.41
CA ASP A 226 -11.67 4.74 -4.07
C ASP A 226 -12.62 5.62 -4.90
N THR A 227 -12.23 5.88 -6.15
CA THR A 227 -12.81 6.92 -7.01
C THR A 227 -14.22 6.58 -7.44
N ASP A 228 -14.49 5.32 -7.79
CA ASP A 228 -15.80 4.87 -8.23
C ASP A 228 -16.73 4.43 -7.05
N GLY A 229 -16.16 4.23 -5.86
CA GLY A 229 -16.84 3.88 -4.62
C GLY A 229 -17.26 2.41 -4.56
N ASP A 230 -16.53 1.52 -5.21
CA ASP A 230 -16.86 0.12 -5.33
C ASP A 230 -16.18 -0.78 -4.28
N GLY A 231 -15.29 -0.18 -3.50
CA GLY A 231 -14.54 -0.80 -2.41
C GLY A 231 -13.29 -1.54 -2.83
N VAL A 232 -12.73 -1.23 -4.01
CA VAL A 232 -11.31 -1.41 -4.31
C VAL A 232 -10.69 -0.04 -4.35
N SER A 233 -9.46 0.07 -3.86
CA SER A 233 -8.74 1.34 -3.92
C SER A 233 -8.08 1.55 -5.26
N ASP A 234 -7.86 2.81 -5.62
CA ASP A 234 -7.36 3.20 -6.94
C ASP A 234 -6.04 2.48 -7.27
N TYR A 235 -5.07 2.45 -6.34
CA TYR A 235 -3.79 1.71 -6.44
C TYR A 235 -3.93 0.17 -6.62
N GLN A 236 -5.16 -0.36 -6.54
CA GLN A 236 -5.48 -1.77 -6.76
C GLN A 236 -6.53 -1.97 -7.87
N ASP A 237 -6.89 -0.91 -8.60
CA ASP A 237 -7.96 -0.90 -9.58
C ASP A 237 -7.58 -0.34 -10.96
N LEU A 238 -7.20 -1.26 -11.84
CA LEU A 238 -7.03 -1.12 -13.30
C LEU A 238 -8.11 -0.36 -14.11
N ASP A 239 -9.20 0.11 -13.51
CA ASP A 239 -10.21 1.02 -14.11
C ASP A 239 -10.80 1.87 -12.96
N SER A 240 -9.97 2.74 -12.37
CA SER A 240 -10.21 3.46 -11.11
C SER A 240 -11.53 4.25 -11.05
N ASP A 241 -12.05 4.72 -12.19
CA ASP A 241 -13.33 5.43 -12.27
C ASP A 241 -14.49 4.58 -12.87
N ASP A 242 -14.20 3.32 -13.20
CA ASP A 242 -15.09 2.27 -13.71
C ASP A 242 -15.89 2.74 -14.95
N ASP A 243 -15.27 3.61 -15.77
CA ASP A 243 -15.85 4.18 -16.99
C ASP A 243 -15.79 3.19 -18.17
N GLY A 244 -14.88 2.22 -18.10
CA GLY A 244 -14.70 1.17 -19.09
C GLY A 244 -13.58 1.41 -20.10
N VAL A 245 -12.71 2.39 -19.86
CA VAL A 245 -11.34 2.52 -20.37
C VAL A 245 -10.41 2.29 -19.18
N ASN A 246 -9.43 1.39 -19.31
CA ASN A 246 -8.51 1.13 -18.20
C ASN A 246 -7.45 2.23 -18.09
N ASP A 247 -6.88 2.37 -16.91
CA ASP A 247 -5.90 3.39 -16.57
C ASP A 247 -4.65 3.34 -17.47
N VAL A 248 -4.18 2.15 -17.85
CA VAL A 248 -3.13 1.97 -18.88
C VAL A 248 -3.49 2.69 -20.19
N GLU A 249 -4.72 2.53 -20.69
CA GLU A 249 -5.16 3.18 -21.92
C GLU A 249 -5.38 4.69 -21.71
N GLU A 250 -5.79 5.12 -20.52
CA GLU A 250 -6.00 6.52 -20.15
C GLU A 250 -4.69 7.30 -20.06
N GLY A 251 -3.69 6.74 -19.36
CA GLY A 251 -2.31 7.23 -19.29
C GLY A 251 -1.55 7.14 -20.62
N GLY A 252 -2.16 6.55 -21.66
CA GLY A 252 -1.59 6.46 -23.00
C GLY A 252 -0.47 5.41 -23.12
N ASN A 253 -0.39 4.49 -22.16
CA ASN A 253 0.49 3.35 -22.13
C ASN A 253 0.03 2.24 -23.09
N SER A 254 0.83 1.19 -23.24
CA SER A 254 0.53 0.10 -24.19
C SER A 254 -0.08 -1.08 -23.47
N ASP A 255 -1.37 -1.36 -23.71
CA ASP A 255 -2.04 -2.61 -23.34
C ASP A 255 -2.42 -3.40 -24.62
N THR A 256 -1.47 -4.12 -25.22
CA THR A 256 -1.76 -4.93 -26.42
C THR A 256 -2.61 -6.16 -26.07
N ASP A 257 -2.57 -6.57 -24.81
CA ASP A 257 -3.13 -7.79 -24.26
C ASP A 257 -4.63 -7.66 -23.96
N GLY A 258 -5.04 -6.45 -23.56
CA GLY A 258 -6.34 -6.11 -23.03
C GLY A 258 -6.55 -6.69 -21.64
N ASP A 259 -5.53 -6.70 -20.78
CA ASP A 259 -5.63 -7.18 -19.40
C ASP A 259 -5.60 -6.09 -18.34
N GLY A 260 -5.42 -4.81 -18.72
CA GLY A 260 -5.42 -3.70 -17.76
C GLY A 260 -4.06 -3.40 -17.17
N GLN A 261 -3.00 -4.11 -17.56
CA GLN A 261 -1.64 -3.85 -17.12
C GLN A 261 -0.76 -3.39 -18.27
N VAL A 262 0.33 -2.71 -17.95
CA VAL A 262 1.32 -2.28 -18.94
C VAL A 262 1.97 -3.48 -19.65
N ASP A 263 2.10 -3.39 -20.98
CA ASP A 263 2.73 -4.43 -21.79
C ASP A 263 4.18 -4.67 -21.34
N ASN A 264 4.49 -5.93 -21.00
CA ASN A 264 5.78 -6.36 -20.48
C ASN A 264 6.06 -5.89 -19.03
N SER A 265 5.02 -5.73 -18.20
CA SER A 265 5.08 -5.42 -16.75
C SER A 265 6.19 -6.17 -16.00
N GLN A 266 6.31 -7.47 -16.29
CA GLN A 266 7.31 -8.39 -15.70
C GLN A 266 8.80 -8.06 -15.94
N ALA A 267 9.12 -7.00 -16.67
CA ALA A 267 10.47 -6.53 -16.85
C ALA A 267 10.66 -5.31 -15.95
N ASP A 268 11.26 -5.53 -14.80
CA ASP A 268 11.71 -4.50 -13.88
C ASP A 268 13.22 -4.74 -13.63
N THR A 269 14.04 -3.75 -13.98
CA THR A 269 15.50 -3.83 -13.91
C THR A 269 16.03 -3.56 -12.49
N ASP A 270 15.27 -2.82 -11.70
CA ASP A 270 15.65 -2.19 -10.43
C ASP A 270 15.16 -3.04 -9.28
N GLY A 271 13.99 -3.66 -9.44
CA GLY A 271 13.26 -4.32 -8.38
C GLY A 271 12.41 -3.34 -7.57
N ASP A 272 11.91 -2.25 -8.17
CA ASP A 272 11.13 -1.20 -7.50
C ASP A 272 9.64 -1.22 -7.85
N GLY A 273 9.14 -2.30 -8.44
CA GLY A 273 7.71 -2.49 -8.71
C GLY A 273 7.23 -1.87 -10.03
N ILE A 274 7.87 -0.78 -10.46
CA ILE A 274 7.52 -0.09 -11.71
C ILE A 274 8.14 -0.79 -12.92
N ALA A 275 7.31 -1.16 -13.90
CA ALA A 275 7.80 -1.82 -15.11
C ALA A 275 8.72 -0.95 -15.99
N ASP A 276 9.81 -1.53 -16.53
CA ASP A 276 10.80 -0.95 -17.49
C ASP A 276 10.14 -0.19 -18.68
N SER A 277 8.89 -0.55 -19.03
CA SER A 277 8.15 0.08 -20.12
C SER A 277 7.64 1.48 -19.82
N VAL A 278 7.36 1.75 -18.54
CA VAL A 278 6.81 3.00 -18.01
C VAL A 278 7.76 3.67 -17.02
N ASP A 279 8.79 2.96 -16.55
CA ASP A 279 9.91 3.52 -15.81
C ASP A 279 10.75 4.47 -16.69
N GLY A 280 10.61 5.77 -16.43
CA GLY A 280 11.23 6.85 -17.18
C GLY A 280 12.65 7.22 -16.71
N LEU A 281 13.06 6.81 -15.51
CA LEU A 281 14.24 7.28 -14.80
C LEU A 281 14.87 6.13 -14.01
N ASP A 282 16.18 5.93 -14.20
CA ASP A 282 16.99 4.86 -13.59
C ASP A 282 17.17 5.00 -12.05
N GLY A 283 16.06 5.09 -11.31
CA GLY A 283 15.93 5.26 -9.87
C GLY A 283 14.65 6.00 -9.49
N HIS A 284 13.51 5.37 -9.80
CA HIS A 284 12.14 5.74 -9.43
C HIS A 284 11.52 6.90 -10.25
N GLY A 285 10.35 6.65 -10.85
CA GLY A 285 9.48 7.69 -11.43
C GLY A 285 8.66 7.31 -12.67
N ASP A 286 7.50 7.98 -12.80
CA ASP A 286 6.65 7.97 -14.00
C ASP A 286 7.33 8.67 -15.21
N ALA A 287 7.23 8.01 -16.36
CA ALA A 287 7.49 8.57 -17.66
C ALA A 287 6.47 9.65 -18.09
N ASN A 288 6.75 10.90 -17.69
CA ASN A 288 6.38 12.18 -18.31
C ASN A 288 5.07 12.87 -17.87
N ASP A 289 5.15 13.78 -16.88
CA ASP A 289 4.28 14.98 -16.88
C ASP A 289 5.04 16.30 -17.13
N PRO A 290 4.92 16.88 -18.34
CA PRO A 290 5.05 18.32 -18.52
C PRO A 290 3.82 18.96 -19.18
N ASP A 291 2.60 18.82 -18.62
CA ASP A 291 1.48 19.71 -18.91
C ASP A 291 0.65 20.16 -17.70
N ASN A 292 1.09 21.31 -17.16
CA ASN A 292 0.20 22.26 -16.49
C ASN A 292 -0.89 22.76 -17.47
N ASP A 293 -2.00 22.03 -17.62
CA ASP A 293 -3.26 22.55 -18.17
C ASP A 293 -4.46 22.35 -17.21
N SER A 294 -5.36 23.33 -17.24
CA SER A 294 -6.52 23.49 -16.37
C SER A 294 -7.82 23.12 -17.10
N ASP A 295 -7.76 22.10 -17.96
CA ASP A 295 -8.85 21.60 -18.79
C ASP A 295 -9.30 20.21 -18.30
N PRO A 296 -10.49 20.06 -17.69
CA PRO A 296 -11.00 18.79 -17.15
C PRO A 296 -11.48 17.80 -18.24
N THR A 297 -10.88 17.89 -19.43
CA THR A 297 -11.13 17.03 -20.60
C THR A 297 -9.82 16.66 -21.31
N ASP A 298 -8.68 16.95 -20.67
CA ASP A 298 -7.35 16.62 -21.15
C ASP A 298 -6.83 15.42 -20.33
N PRO A 299 -6.56 14.26 -20.95
CA PRO A 299 -6.01 13.08 -20.26
C PRO A 299 -4.59 13.32 -19.69
N ASP A 300 -3.94 14.46 -20.00
CA ASP A 300 -2.69 14.91 -19.38
C ASP A 300 -2.92 16.04 -18.32
N SER A 301 -4.11 16.16 -17.71
CA SER A 301 -4.37 17.27 -16.75
C SER A 301 -3.90 16.94 -15.34
N GLY A 302 -2.69 17.39 -15.00
CA GLY A 302 -2.03 17.10 -13.74
C GLY A 302 -2.86 17.29 -12.45
N GLY A 303 -2.70 16.29 -11.58
CA GLY A 303 -2.69 16.45 -10.13
C GLY A 303 -4.01 16.20 -9.41
N ASN A 304 -4.57 14.99 -9.55
CA ASN A 304 -5.28 14.27 -8.47
C ASN A 304 -5.60 12.79 -8.80
N GLY A 305 -4.90 12.14 -9.74
CA GLY A 305 -5.14 10.72 -10.08
C GLY A 305 -6.51 10.39 -10.66
N VAL A 306 -7.31 11.36 -11.14
CA VAL A 306 -8.68 11.08 -11.63
C VAL A 306 -9.06 11.92 -12.85
N VAL A 307 -9.52 11.25 -13.93
CA VAL A 307 -10.26 11.89 -15.02
C VAL A 307 -11.72 12.09 -14.60
N GLY A 308 -12.04 13.22 -13.97
CA GLY A 308 -13.44 13.48 -13.58
C GLY A 308 -14.39 13.55 -14.79
N ASP A 309 -15.35 12.62 -14.91
CA ASP A 309 -16.45 12.68 -15.90
C ASP A 309 -17.12 14.05 -15.88
N SER A 310 -16.78 14.88 -16.88
CA SER A 310 -17.26 16.25 -16.98
C SER A 310 -18.58 16.37 -17.75
N GLY A 311 -19.29 15.27 -18.04
CA GLY A 311 -20.42 15.28 -18.96
C GLY A 311 -21.63 14.42 -18.62
N ALA A 312 -22.45 14.18 -19.63
CA ALA A 312 -23.54 13.22 -19.59
C ALA A 312 -23.10 12.08 -20.49
N ASP A 313 -23.04 10.86 -19.97
CA ASP A 313 -22.82 9.67 -20.79
C ASP A 313 -24.19 9.01 -21.07
N THR A 314 -24.67 9.15 -22.30
CA THR A 314 -25.95 8.57 -22.74
C THR A 314 -25.86 7.05 -22.97
N ASP A 315 -24.66 6.50 -23.19
CA ASP A 315 -24.40 5.10 -23.58
C ASP A 315 -23.97 4.21 -22.41
N GLY A 316 -23.46 4.82 -21.35
CA GLY A 316 -22.79 4.14 -20.24
C GLY A 316 -21.49 3.48 -20.70
N ASP A 317 -20.78 4.06 -21.68
CA ASP A 317 -19.53 3.53 -22.24
C ASP A 317 -18.28 4.35 -21.84
N GLY A 318 -18.40 5.14 -20.78
CA GLY A 318 -17.30 5.87 -20.12
C GLY A 318 -17.05 7.23 -20.74
N ILE A 319 -17.16 7.29 -22.06
CA ILE A 319 -16.88 8.51 -22.82
C ILE A 319 -18.03 9.53 -22.71
N PRO A 320 -17.80 10.77 -22.23
CA PRO A 320 -18.84 11.79 -22.16
C PRO A 320 -19.45 12.13 -23.53
N ASP A 321 -20.77 12.40 -23.60
CA ASP A 321 -21.51 12.75 -24.84
C ASP A 321 -20.84 13.89 -25.65
N SER A 322 -20.04 14.74 -24.99
CA SER A 322 -19.31 15.86 -25.61
C SER A 322 -18.14 15.43 -26.50
N VAL A 323 -17.53 14.29 -26.21
CA VAL A 323 -16.35 13.75 -26.89
C VAL A 323 -16.61 12.40 -27.57
N ASP A 324 -17.73 11.75 -27.27
CA ASP A 324 -18.20 10.53 -27.95
C ASP A 324 -18.21 10.68 -29.49
N GLY A 325 -17.33 9.89 -30.14
CA GLY A 325 -17.20 9.76 -31.60
C GLY A 325 -16.22 10.73 -32.28
N LEU A 326 -15.28 11.32 -31.54
CA LEU A 326 -14.12 12.06 -32.07
C LEU A 326 -12.92 11.14 -32.35
N ASP A 327 -12.10 11.51 -33.35
CA ASP A 327 -10.91 10.74 -33.77
C ASP A 327 -9.77 11.00 -32.78
N GLY A 328 -9.29 9.95 -32.11
CA GLY A 328 -8.24 10.04 -31.08
C GLY A 328 -8.73 9.86 -29.62
N PHE A 329 -10.02 9.66 -29.38
CA PHE A 329 -10.61 9.45 -28.05
C PHE A 329 -11.46 8.17 -28.05
N GLY A 330 -10.81 7.00 -28.10
CA GLY A 330 -11.48 5.72 -27.82
C GLY A 330 -12.53 5.17 -28.81
N ASP A 331 -12.98 5.87 -29.87
CA ASP A 331 -13.81 5.23 -30.93
C ASP A 331 -13.02 4.85 -32.20
N LEU A 332 -12.16 3.82 -32.10
CA LEU A 332 -11.81 3.02 -33.30
C LEU A 332 -12.90 2.01 -33.70
N ILE A 333 -14.14 2.16 -33.25
CA ILE A 333 -15.28 1.32 -33.67
C ILE A 333 -16.49 2.13 -34.14
N SER A 334 -16.26 3.21 -34.87
CA SER A 334 -17.12 3.66 -35.98
C SER A 334 -18.63 3.57 -35.74
N LYS A 335 -19.26 4.54 -35.07
CA LYS A 335 -20.72 4.84 -35.22
C LYS A 335 -21.59 3.61 -35.52
N GLY A 336 -21.61 2.61 -34.63
CA GLY A 336 -22.27 1.36 -34.98
C GLY A 336 -22.18 0.14 -34.07
N ASN A 337 -21.47 0.14 -32.94
CA ASN A 337 -21.42 -1.05 -32.07
C ASN A 337 -21.82 -0.73 -30.63
N LYS A 338 -23.13 -0.53 -30.41
CA LYS A 338 -23.79 -0.52 -29.08
C LYS A 338 -23.76 -1.87 -28.34
N ASN A 339 -22.73 -2.69 -28.60
CA ASN A 339 -22.69 -4.12 -28.29
C ASN A 339 -21.30 -4.58 -27.81
N SER A 340 -20.43 -3.75 -27.22
CA SER A 340 -19.30 -4.22 -26.39
C SER A 340 -19.74 -4.35 -24.92
N ILE A 341 -19.07 -5.22 -24.18
CA ILE A 341 -19.10 -5.23 -22.72
C ILE A 341 -17.74 -4.64 -22.35
N ASN A 342 -17.73 -3.46 -21.75
CA ASN A 342 -16.58 -2.90 -21.04
C ASN A 342 -16.77 -3.30 -19.57
N GLY A 343 -15.68 -3.49 -18.85
CA GLY A 343 -15.68 -3.95 -17.45
C GLY A 343 -14.59 -4.98 -17.28
N TYR A 344 -13.55 -4.61 -16.54
CA TYR A 344 -12.34 -5.40 -16.36
C TYR A 344 -12.48 -6.36 -15.18
N PRO A 345 -11.83 -7.54 -15.20
CA PRO A 345 -11.70 -8.35 -14.02
C PRO A 345 -10.64 -7.72 -13.10
N ASN A 346 -11.00 -6.76 -12.26
CA ASN A 346 -10.07 -6.28 -11.24
C ASN A 346 -9.49 -7.50 -10.46
N PRO A 347 -8.15 -7.64 -10.33
CA PRO A 347 -7.49 -8.77 -9.68
C PRO A 347 -7.84 -8.90 -8.19
N ALA A 348 -7.89 -7.77 -7.48
CA ALA A 348 -8.18 -7.65 -6.05
C ALA A 348 -9.60 -8.15 -5.73
N VAL A 349 -10.58 -7.91 -6.60
CA VAL A 349 -11.94 -8.46 -6.44
C VAL A 349 -12.18 -9.74 -7.25
N LYS A 350 -12.56 -10.81 -6.55
CA LYS A 350 -12.94 -12.10 -7.19
C LYS A 350 -14.30 -12.03 -7.94
N GLU A 351 -14.65 -10.90 -8.53
CA GLU A 351 -15.92 -10.55 -9.18
C GLU A 351 -15.65 -9.67 -10.42
N ILE A 352 -16.54 -9.69 -11.42
CA ILE A 352 -16.48 -8.78 -12.58
C ILE A 352 -17.58 -7.75 -12.38
N LYS A 353 -17.22 -6.48 -12.26
CA LYS A 353 -18.17 -5.36 -12.23
C LYS A 353 -18.65 -5.05 -13.63
N LEU A 354 -19.90 -4.60 -13.71
CA LEU A 354 -20.61 -4.38 -14.96
C LEU A 354 -21.54 -3.19 -14.82
N PRO A 355 -21.54 -2.28 -15.82
CA PRO A 355 -22.42 -1.11 -15.80
C PRO A 355 -23.88 -1.46 -15.55
N ALA A 356 -24.63 -0.58 -14.88
CA ALA A 356 -26.01 -0.81 -14.44
C ALA A 356 -26.97 -1.28 -15.56
N LYS A 357 -26.64 -1.00 -16.84
CA LYS A 357 -27.36 -1.48 -18.04
C LYS A 357 -27.38 -3.02 -18.17
N PHE A 358 -26.48 -3.72 -17.49
CA PHE A 358 -26.36 -5.17 -17.48
C PHE A 358 -27.13 -5.87 -16.35
N GLU A 359 -27.68 -5.14 -15.38
CA GLU A 359 -28.40 -5.72 -14.25
C GLU A 359 -29.55 -6.65 -14.70
N GLY A 360 -29.57 -7.87 -14.15
CA GLY A 360 -30.56 -8.90 -14.46
C GLY A 360 -30.43 -9.55 -15.85
N LYS A 361 -29.43 -9.18 -16.67
CA LYS A 361 -29.13 -9.84 -17.95
C LYS A 361 -28.54 -11.22 -17.72
N GLU A 362 -28.80 -12.16 -18.64
CA GLU A 362 -28.20 -13.50 -18.60
C GLU A 362 -26.78 -13.46 -19.17
N PHE A 363 -25.83 -14.00 -18.41
CA PHE A 363 -24.44 -14.15 -18.80
C PHE A 363 -24.03 -15.62 -18.95
N LYS A 364 -22.96 -15.85 -19.71
CA LYS A 364 -22.21 -17.10 -19.77
C LYS A 364 -20.72 -16.79 -19.73
N ILE A 365 -19.97 -17.46 -18.87
CA ILE A 365 -18.52 -17.45 -18.90
C ILE A 365 -18.06 -18.68 -19.66
N LEU A 366 -17.18 -18.48 -20.64
CA LEU A 366 -16.64 -19.54 -21.49
C LEU A 366 -15.13 -19.64 -21.27
N ASN A 367 -14.57 -20.85 -21.28
CA ASN A 367 -13.11 -21.01 -21.34
C ASN A 367 -12.59 -20.81 -22.79
N THR A 368 -11.27 -20.84 -22.97
CA THR A 368 -10.60 -20.76 -24.28
C THR A 368 -11.03 -21.83 -25.30
N LEU A 369 -11.63 -22.93 -24.86
CA LEU A 369 -12.20 -23.97 -25.72
C LEU A 369 -13.66 -23.69 -26.12
N GLY A 370 -14.23 -22.58 -25.69
CA GLY A 370 -15.63 -22.18 -25.92
C GLY A 370 -16.65 -22.99 -25.11
N SER A 371 -16.21 -23.69 -24.06
CA SER A 371 -17.10 -24.42 -23.16
C SER A 371 -17.60 -23.49 -22.07
N VAL A 372 -18.90 -23.51 -21.79
CA VAL A 372 -19.50 -22.75 -20.68
C VAL A 372 -18.99 -23.33 -19.37
N VAL A 373 -18.29 -22.51 -18.59
CA VAL A 373 -17.76 -22.85 -17.26
C VAL A 373 -18.60 -22.24 -16.13
N ASP A 374 -19.28 -21.13 -16.40
CA ASP A 374 -20.28 -20.56 -15.50
C ASP A 374 -21.42 -19.88 -16.29
N GLU A 375 -22.61 -19.78 -15.71
CA GLU A 375 -23.72 -19.04 -16.28
C GLU A 375 -24.70 -18.61 -15.20
N GLY A 376 -25.31 -17.43 -15.39
CA GLY A 376 -26.18 -16.85 -14.39
C GLY A 376 -26.88 -15.61 -14.88
N LYS A 377 -27.22 -14.75 -13.91
CA LYS A 377 -27.69 -13.40 -14.15
C LYS A 377 -26.81 -12.43 -13.40
N VAL A 378 -26.52 -11.30 -14.02
CA VAL A 378 -25.89 -10.15 -13.35
C VAL A 378 -26.82 -9.73 -12.21
N SER A 379 -26.24 -9.54 -11.04
CA SER A 379 -26.96 -9.12 -9.83
C SER A 379 -26.07 -8.21 -9.01
N ASN A 380 -26.64 -7.12 -8.49
CA ASN A 380 -25.86 -6.07 -7.83
C ASN A 380 -24.75 -5.54 -8.75
N PHE A 381 -25.02 -5.42 -10.05
CA PHE A 381 -24.06 -4.90 -11.02
C PHE A 381 -22.78 -5.75 -11.19
N GLN A 382 -22.71 -6.94 -10.58
CA GLN A 382 -21.50 -7.77 -10.62
C GLN A 382 -21.77 -9.23 -11.03
N ILE A 383 -20.70 -9.94 -11.39
CA ILE A 383 -20.63 -11.38 -11.61
C ILE A 383 -19.49 -11.97 -10.77
N SER A 384 -19.81 -12.76 -9.75
CA SER A 384 -18.76 -13.45 -8.97
C SER A 384 -18.00 -14.49 -9.80
N ILE A 385 -16.66 -14.39 -9.83
CA ILE A 385 -15.74 -15.32 -10.49
C ILE A 385 -14.94 -16.19 -9.51
N LYS A 386 -15.27 -16.15 -8.21
CA LYS A 386 -14.67 -16.95 -7.11
C LYS A 386 -14.52 -18.45 -7.39
N LYS A 387 -15.31 -19.03 -8.30
CA LYS A 387 -15.30 -20.48 -8.61
C LYS A 387 -14.43 -20.85 -9.81
N LEU A 388 -13.95 -19.86 -10.55
CA LEU A 388 -13.04 -20.08 -11.66
C LEU A 388 -11.62 -20.32 -11.11
N GLY A 389 -10.83 -21.14 -11.80
CA GLY A 389 -9.41 -21.27 -11.50
C GLY A 389 -8.60 -20.28 -12.32
N LYS A 390 -7.28 -20.20 -12.09
CA LYS A 390 -6.37 -19.38 -12.88
C LYS A 390 -6.50 -19.67 -14.39
N GLY A 391 -6.57 -18.63 -15.22
CA GLY A 391 -6.54 -18.71 -16.68
C GLY A 391 -7.49 -17.78 -17.44
N VAL A 392 -7.49 -17.90 -18.77
CA VAL A 392 -8.24 -16.99 -19.68
C VAL A 392 -9.69 -17.44 -19.90
N TYR A 393 -10.61 -16.50 -19.77
CA TYR A 393 -12.04 -16.68 -19.92
C TYR A 393 -12.68 -15.65 -20.87
N PHE A 394 -13.92 -15.92 -21.25
CA PHE A 394 -14.73 -15.02 -22.06
C PHE A 394 -16.10 -14.85 -21.43
N LEU A 395 -16.44 -13.63 -21.01
CA LEU A 395 -17.78 -13.26 -20.57
C LEU A 395 -18.67 -12.98 -21.78
N LYS A 396 -19.86 -13.57 -21.79
CA LYS A 396 -20.84 -13.41 -22.87
C LYS A 396 -22.21 -13.06 -22.34
N ILE A 397 -22.65 -11.83 -22.62
CA ILE A 397 -24.02 -11.37 -22.39
C ILE A 397 -24.76 -11.34 -23.73
N LYS A 398 -26.02 -11.78 -23.72
CA LYS A 398 -26.83 -11.88 -24.94
C LYS A 398 -26.98 -10.50 -25.60
N GLU A 399 -26.74 -10.46 -26.91
CA GLU A 399 -26.73 -9.26 -27.75
C GLU A 399 -25.44 -8.44 -27.68
N TYR A 400 -24.48 -8.79 -26.83
CA TYR A 400 -23.17 -8.12 -26.75
C TYR A 400 -22.06 -9.04 -27.29
N LYS A 401 -20.93 -8.43 -27.69
CA LYS A 401 -19.70 -9.13 -28.03
C LYS A 401 -19.15 -9.79 -26.76
N PRO A 402 -18.51 -10.97 -26.89
CA PRO A 402 -17.81 -11.55 -25.77
C PRO A 402 -16.64 -10.66 -25.34
N PHE A 403 -16.50 -10.46 -24.04
CA PHE A 403 -15.40 -9.79 -23.36
C PHE A 403 -14.39 -10.84 -22.90
N LYS A 404 -13.09 -10.66 -23.18
CA LYS A 404 -11.99 -11.53 -22.71
C LYS A 404 -11.59 -11.01 -21.34
N PHE A 405 -11.33 -11.91 -20.41
CA PHE A 405 -10.84 -11.54 -19.08
C PHE A 405 -9.89 -12.62 -18.59
N ILE A 406 -8.85 -12.22 -17.87
CA ILE A 406 -7.89 -13.13 -17.24
C ILE A 406 -8.30 -13.30 -15.78
N LYS A 407 -8.06 -14.49 -15.23
CA LYS A 407 -8.16 -14.72 -13.80
C LYS A 407 -6.78 -15.15 -13.34
N SER A 408 -6.14 -14.28 -12.57
CA SER A 408 -4.83 -14.47 -11.98
C SER A 408 -4.81 -15.66 -11.04
#